data_AF-A0A6G1GAW6-F1
#
_entry.id   AF-A0A6G1GAW6-F1
#
_cell.length_a   1.000
_cell.length_b   1.000
_cell.length_c   1.000
_cell.angle_alpha   90.00
_cell.angle_beta   90.00
_cell.angle_gamma   90.00
#
_symmetry.space_group_name_H-M   'P 1'
#
loop_
_entity.id
_entity.type
_entity.pdbx_description
1 polymer ?
#
loop_
_entity_poly.entity_id
_entity_poly.type
_entity_poly.pdbx_seq_one_letter_code
_entity_poly.pdbx_strand_id
1 'polypeptide(L)'
;MDCIKNDWLTDNAIAFWEEWLEHEELKTYSKAQIVLLRPSMSFMLMTTKHPSTIKDALPQFDKTTHIFLPINDSTNPAISEGGSHWSLLLVSLLDGVAFHYDSLDHSNRREAQTVTSKLQSLLGMQLRFKEMDSCPQQANGSDCGVYVCLIMRHLLLKRLLQADSRARVPMTLSSREINPSYGRKEMLKIIESLRREGEKRRS
;
A
#
# COMPACT_ATOMS: atom_id res chain seq x y z
N MET A 1 -18.29 8.27 -2.78
CA MET A 1 -17.60 9.41 -2.12
C MET A 1 -17.69 9.35 -0.60
N ASP A 2 -18.68 8.67 -0.02
CA ASP A 2 -18.90 8.71 1.43
C ASP A 2 -17.84 7.93 2.23
N CYS A 3 -17.28 6.86 1.65
CA CYS A 3 -16.12 6.13 2.21
C CYS A 3 -14.94 7.05 2.56
N ILE A 4 -14.57 7.96 1.65
CA ILE A 4 -13.41 8.85 1.87
C ILE A 4 -13.74 9.95 2.89
N LYS A 5 -15.00 10.37 3.01
CA LYS A 5 -15.38 11.47 3.91
C LYS A 5 -15.21 11.11 5.36
N ASN A 6 -15.85 10.04 5.84
CA ASN A 6 -15.90 9.71 7.27
C ASN A 6 -16.02 8.20 7.56
N ASP A 7 -15.86 7.33 6.55
CA ASP A 7 -16.08 5.89 6.71
C ASP A 7 -14.82 5.11 6.28
N TRP A 8 -14.91 3.80 6.26
CA TRP A 8 -13.82 2.91 5.92
C TRP A 8 -13.42 3.10 4.46
N LEU A 9 -12.12 3.17 4.18
CA LEU A 9 -11.67 3.16 2.79
C LEU A 9 -11.89 1.77 2.20
N THR A 10 -12.46 1.75 1.00
CA THR A 10 -12.64 0.53 0.21
C THR A 10 -11.43 0.29 -0.70
N ASP A 11 -11.35 -0.91 -1.28
CA ASP A 11 -10.35 -1.27 -2.30
C ASP A 11 -10.23 -0.19 -3.39
N ASN A 12 -11.37 0.31 -3.88
CA ASN A 12 -11.41 1.32 -4.94
C ASN A 12 -10.81 2.66 -4.48
N ALA A 13 -10.98 3.04 -3.21
CA ALA A 13 -10.41 4.27 -2.68
C ALA A 13 -8.88 4.17 -2.54
N ILE A 14 -8.37 3.02 -2.09
CA ILE A 14 -6.91 2.78 -1.98
C ILE A 14 -6.30 2.64 -3.38
N ALA A 15 -6.93 1.88 -4.27
CA ALA A 15 -6.50 1.73 -5.67
C ALA A 15 -6.42 3.09 -6.38
N PHE A 16 -7.45 3.95 -6.22
CA PHE A 16 -7.41 5.31 -6.75
C PHE A 16 -6.22 6.10 -6.22
N TRP A 17 -5.92 6.00 -4.92
CA TRP A 17 -4.78 6.69 -4.33
C TRP A 17 -3.45 6.20 -4.90
N GLU A 18 -3.28 4.90 -5.08
CA GLU A 18 -2.10 4.32 -5.71
C GLU A 18 -1.95 4.76 -7.18
N GLU A 19 -3.03 4.74 -7.96
CA GLU A 19 -3.03 5.21 -9.35
C GLU A 19 -2.64 6.69 -9.43
N TRP A 20 -3.18 7.52 -8.53
CA TRP A 20 -2.81 8.92 -8.46
C TRP A 20 -1.32 9.10 -8.12
N LEU A 21 -0.79 8.37 -7.13
CA LEU A 21 0.64 8.39 -6.80
C LEU A 21 1.51 7.94 -7.99
N GLU A 22 1.08 6.92 -8.73
CA GLU A 22 1.78 6.45 -9.91
C GLU A 22 1.84 7.51 -11.02
N HIS A 23 0.70 8.11 -11.34
CA HIS A 23 0.56 9.03 -12.46
C HIS A 23 1.12 10.42 -12.19
N GLU A 24 0.93 10.95 -10.98
CA GLU A 24 1.31 12.34 -10.65
C GLU A 24 2.70 12.43 -10.01
N GLU A 25 3.08 11.45 -9.19
CA GLU A 25 4.32 11.52 -8.42
C GLU A 25 5.41 10.62 -9.04
N LEU A 26 5.18 9.30 -9.14
CA LEU A 26 6.17 8.35 -9.65
C LEU A 26 6.56 8.56 -11.11
N LYS A 27 5.63 9.03 -11.95
CA LYS A 27 5.90 9.35 -13.36
C LYS A 27 7.05 10.36 -13.53
N THR A 28 7.28 11.22 -12.54
CA THR A 28 8.41 12.18 -12.56
C THR A 28 9.76 11.52 -12.26
N TYR A 29 9.77 10.26 -11.79
CA TYR A 29 10.95 9.46 -11.47
C TYR A 29 11.04 8.24 -12.39
N SER A 30 11.30 8.46 -13.68
CA SER A 30 11.31 7.42 -14.72
C SER A 30 12.28 6.24 -14.49
N LYS A 31 13.26 6.39 -13.59
CA LYS A 31 14.19 5.33 -13.19
C LYS A 31 13.69 4.50 -12.00
N ALA A 32 12.70 4.98 -11.25
CA ALA A 32 12.16 4.26 -10.10
C ALA A 32 11.55 2.93 -10.57
N GLN A 33 12.01 1.84 -9.98
CA GLN A 33 11.47 0.51 -10.22
C GLN A 33 10.63 0.10 -9.01
N ILE A 34 9.52 0.81 -8.80
CA ILE A 34 8.64 0.61 -7.65
C ILE A 34 7.28 0.17 -8.18
N VAL A 35 6.70 -0.86 -7.57
CA VAL A 35 5.36 -1.36 -7.87
C VAL A 35 4.44 -1.02 -6.71
N LEU A 36 3.30 -0.37 -6.99
CA LEU A 36 2.18 -0.29 -6.04
C LEU A 36 1.17 -1.37 -6.45
N LEU A 37 1.09 -2.44 -5.67
CA LEU A 37 0.23 -3.57 -5.99
C LEU A 37 -1.18 -3.31 -5.50
N ARG A 38 -2.14 -3.31 -6.43
CA ARG A 38 -3.55 -2.99 -6.13
C ARG A 38 -4.12 -3.85 -4.99
N PRO A 39 -5.05 -3.33 -4.17
CA PRO A 39 -5.68 -4.08 -3.08
C PRO A 39 -6.22 -5.45 -3.51
N SER A 40 -6.88 -5.52 -4.67
CA SER A 40 -7.42 -6.76 -5.23
C SER A 40 -6.33 -7.79 -5.55
N MET A 41 -5.17 -7.37 -6.05
CA MET A 41 -4.03 -8.23 -6.32
C MET A 41 -3.38 -8.74 -5.03
N SER A 42 -3.25 -7.87 -4.03
CA SER A 42 -2.78 -8.24 -2.69
C SER A 42 -3.73 -9.25 -2.02
N PHE A 43 -5.05 -9.06 -2.17
CA PHE A 43 -6.06 -10.00 -1.71
C PHE A 43 -6.03 -11.34 -2.45
N MET A 44 -5.91 -11.34 -3.78
CA MET A 44 -5.74 -12.57 -4.57
C MET A 44 -4.50 -13.36 -4.12
N LEU A 45 -3.38 -12.65 -3.89
CA LEU A 45 -2.17 -13.26 -3.36
C LEU A 45 -2.38 -13.82 -1.96
N MET A 46 -3.04 -13.10 -1.08
CA MET A 46 -3.33 -13.54 0.29
C MET A 46 -4.29 -14.74 0.36
N THR A 47 -5.20 -14.91 -0.60
CA THR A 47 -6.22 -15.98 -0.59
C THR A 47 -5.90 -17.18 -1.47
N THR A 48 -5.03 -17.04 -2.49
CA THR A 48 -4.67 -18.18 -3.35
C THR A 48 -3.98 -19.31 -2.58
N LYS A 49 -4.28 -20.57 -2.89
CA LYS A 49 -3.54 -21.72 -2.33
C LYS A 49 -2.16 -21.87 -2.95
N HIS A 50 -2.02 -21.50 -4.22
CA HIS A 50 -0.80 -21.68 -5.01
C HIS A 50 -0.43 -20.36 -5.69
N PRO A 51 0.56 -19.61 -5.18
CA PRO A 51 0.95 -18.32 -5.76
C PRO A 51 1.33 -18.36 -7.24
N SER A 52 1.84 -19.51 -7.72
CA SER A 52 2.17 -19.71 -9.13
C SER A 52 0.97 -19.61 -10.07
N THR A 53 -0.25 -19.90 -9.61
CA THR A 53 -1.46 -19.89 -10.46
C THR A 53 -1.98 -18.49 -10.77
N ILE A 54 -1.53 -17.48 -10.02
CA ILE A 54 -1.93 -16.08 -10.21
C ILE A 54 -0.81 -15.23 -10.79
N LYS A 55 0.31 -15.85 -11.20
CA LYS A 55 1.49 -15.13 -11.69
C LYS A 55 1.15 -14.20 -12.86
N ASP A 56 0.30 -14.67 -13.78
CA ASP A 56 -0.12 -13.90 -14.96
C ASP A 56 -1.09 -12.75 -14.63
N ALA A 57 -1.71 -12.79 -13.44
CA ALA A 57 -2.59 -11.73 -12.93
C ALA A 57 -1.84 -10.66 -12.12
N LEU A 58 -0.54 -10.87 -11.87
CA LEU A 58 0.33 -9.94 -11.14
C LEU A 58 1.29 -9.24 -12.11
N PRO A 59 1.77 -8.03 -11.77
CA PRO A 59 2.79 -7.37 -12.57
C PRO A 59 4.10 -8.16 -12.55
N GLN A 60 4.92 -7.96 -13.57
CA GLN A 60 6.28 -8.49 -13.61
C GLN A 60 7.16 -7.76 -12.59
N PHE A 61 8.01 -8.51 -11.90
CA PHE A 61 8.87 -8.00 -10.82
C PHE A 61 10.36 -7.97 -11.20
N ASP A 62 10.73 -8.32 -12.43
CA ASP A 62 12.11 -8.58 -12.88
C ASP A 62 13.08 -7.42 -12.64
N LYS A 63 12.59 -6.18 -12.70
CA LYS A 63 13.38 -4.97 -12.46
C LYS A 63 13.01 -4.29 -11.15
N THR A 64 12.00 -4.78 -10.45
CA THR A 64 11.41 -4.13 -9.29
C THR A 64 12.39 -4.11 -8.13
N THR A 65 12.49 -2.96 -7.47
CA THR A 65 13.28 -2.75 -6.26
C THR A 65 12.42 -2.80 -5.02
N HIS A 66 11.21 -2.24 -5.11
CA HIS A 66 10.28 -2.14 -3.99
C HIS A 66 8.85 -2.45 -4.43
N ILE A 67 8.09 -3.14 -3.58
CA ILE A 67 6.67 -3.42 -3.78
C ILE A 67 5.90 -2.90 -2.57
N PHE A 68 4.89 -2.08 -2.80
CA PHE A 68 3.90 -1.70 -1.79
C PHE A 68 2.66 -2.58 -1.98
N LEU A 69 2.14 -3.16 -0.90
CA LEU A 69 0.94 -3.98 -0.89
C LEU A 69 0.02 -3.53 0.25
N PRO A 70 -1.19 -3.04 -0.04
CA PRO A 70 -2.26 -2.94 0.95
C PRO A 70 -2.66 -4.34 1.41
N ILE A 71 -2.69 -4.58 2.72
CA ILE A 71 -3.07 -5.85 3.32
C ILE A 71 -4.41 -5.67 4.01
N ASN A 72 -5.33 -6.59 3.75
CA ASN A 72 -6.64 -6.68 4.38
C ASN A 72 -6.78 -8.06 5.04
N ASP A 73 -7.54 -8.15 6.13
CA ASP A 73 -7.81 -9.36 6.90
C ASP A 73 -9.00 -10.19 6.40
N SER A 74 -9.62 -9.80 5.29
CA SER A 74 -10.63 -10.62 4.63
C SER A 74 -10.08 -11.98 4.22
N THR A 75 -10.72 -13.06 4.68
CA THR A 75 -10.31 -14.43 4.34
C THR A 75 -11.24 -15.09 3.32
N ASN A 76 -12.35 -14.43 2.94
CA ASN A 76 -13.39 -15.02 2.10
C ASN A 76 -13.59 -14.24 0.79
N PRO A 77 -13.09 -14.75 -0.35
CA PRO A 77 -13.27 -14.14 -1.66
C PRO A 77 -14.73 -13.97 -2.11
N ALA A 78 -15.67 -14.69 -1.50
CA ALA A 78 -17.10 -14.58 -1.84
C ALA A 78 -17.78 -13.38 -1.17
N ILE A 79 -17.15 -12.74 -0.17
CA ILE A 79 -17.70 -11.58 0.52
C ILE A 79 -17.09 -10.32 -0.11
N SER A 80 -17.90 -9.59 -0.87
CA SER A 80 -17.51 -8.27 -1.38
C SER A 80 -17.28 -7.30 -0.23
N GLU A 81 -16.21 -6.51 -0.32
CA GLU A 81 -15.80 -5.55 0.72
C GLU A 81 -15.69 -6.20 2.12
N GLY A 82 -15.31 -7.48 2.16
CA GLY A 82 -15.00 -8.17 3.41
C GLY A 82 -13.73 -7.65 4.09
N GLY A 83 -13.51 -8.10 5.33
CA GLY A 83 -12.39 -7.65 6.17
C GLY A 83 -12.79 -6.54 7.13
N SER A 84 -12.03 -6.43 8.21
CA SER A 84 -12.21 -5.48 9.30
C SER A 84 -11.07 -4.47 9.42
N HIS A 85 -9.95 -4.65 8.71
CA HIS A 85 -8.78 -3.81 8.92
C HIS A 85 -7.81 -3.76 7.73
N TRP A 86 -7.18 -2.60 7.55
CA TRP A 86 -6.15 -2.36 6.55
C TRP A 86 -4.79 -2.11 7.20
N SER A 87 -3.76 -2.71 6.64
CA SER A 87 -2.36 -2.42 6.96
C SER A 87 -1.51 -2.34 5.68
N LEU A 88 -0.25 -1.94 5.79
CA LEU A 88 0.65 -1.78 4.64
C LEU A 88 1.86 -2.69 4.75
N LEU A 89 2.16 -3.43 3.68
CA LEU A 89 3.41 -4.17 3.52
C LEU A 89 4.28 -3.48 2.47
N LEU A 90 5.50 -3.11 2.84
CA LEU A 90 6.54 -2.64 1.93
C LEU A 90 7.64 -3.69 1.82
N VAL A 91 7.83 -4.25 0.64
CA VAL A 91 8.90 -5.21 0.37
C VAL A 91 10.05 -4.52 -0.35
N SER A 92 11.25 -4.53 0.26
CA SER A 92 12.51 -4.21 -0.41
C SER A 92 13.09 -5.51 -0.98
N LEU A 93 13.08 -5.63 -2.31
CA LEU A 93 13.72 -6.74 -3.02
C LEU A 93 15.25 -6.62 -3.01
N LEU A 94 15.76 -5.39 -2.87
CA LEU A 94 17.19 -5.14 -2.73
C LEU A 94 17.75 -5.69 -1.41
N ASP A 95 17.02 -5.49 -0.32
CA ASP A 95 17.45 -5.91 1.02
C ASP A 95 16.92 -7.29 1.43
N GLY A 96 15.97 -7.84 0.67
CA GLY A 96 15.25 -9.07 1.00
C GLY A 96 14.43 -8.93 2.29
N VAL A 97 13.75 -7.79 2.49
CA VAL A 97 12.98 -7.49 3.72
C VAL A 97 11.58 -7.04 3.39
N ALA A 98 10.60 -7.58 4.12
CA ALA A 98 9.21 -7.15 4.08
C ALA A 98 8.87 -6.41 5.38
N PHE A 99 8.68 -5.09 5.28
CA PHE A 99 8.35 -4.20 6.39
C PHE A 99 6.82 -4.06 6.50
N HIS A 100 6.25 -4.46 7.62
CA HIS A 100 4.81 -4.38 7.88
C HIS A 100 4.50 -3.20 8.79
N TYR A 101 3.61 -2.32 8.33
CA TYR A 101 3.14 -1.13 9.05
C TYR A 101 1.66 -1.30 9.34
N ASP A 102 1.33 -1.37 10.61
CA ASP A 102 -0.02 -1.58 11.10
C ASP A 102 -0.40 -0.48 12.09
N SER A 103 -1.50 0.23 11.82
CA SER A 103 -2.01 1.30 12.69
C SER A 103 -2.89 0.78 13.82
N LEU A 104 -3.12 -0.53 13.93
CA LEU A 104 -3.94 -1.18 14.96
C LEU A 104 -3.19 -2.34 15.60
N ASP A 105 -2.14 -2.04 16.36
CA ASP A 105 -1.40 -2.96 17.23
C ASP A 105 -1.09 -4.34 16.61
N HIS A 106 -0.55 -4.32 15.39
CA HIS A 106 -0.16 -5.53 14.65
C HIS A 106 -1.31 -6.51 14.33
N SER A 107 -2.55 -6.03 14.28
CA SER A 107 -3.75 -6.82 13.98
C SER A 107 -3.62 -7.68 12.71
N ASN A 108 -3.01 -7.16 11.64
CA ASN A 108 -2.85 -7.85 10.35
C ASN A 108 -1.51 -8.58 10.21
N ARG A 109 -0.78 -8.83 11.30
CA ARG A 109 0.55 -9.44 11.26
C ARG A 109 0.54 -10.82 10.59
N ARG A 110 -0.49 -11.64 10.83
CA ARG A 110 -0.57 -12.99 10.26
C ARG A 110 -0.80 -12.96 8.75
N GLU A 111 -1.65 -12.05 8.30
CA GLU A 111 -2.02 -11.80 6.92
C GLU A 111 -0.79 -11.30 6.15
N ALA A 112 -0.08 -10.34 6.73
CA ALA A 112 1.15 -9.80 6.16
C ALA A 112 2.28 -10.85 6.08
N GLN A 113 2.43 -11.71 7.10
CA GLN A 113 3.37 -12.84 7.06
C GLN A 113 2.99 -13.87 5.99
N THR A 114 1.70 -14.14 5.82
CA THR A 114 1.18 -15.04 4.79
C THR A 114 1.49 -14.50 3.39
N VAL A 115 1.18 -13.23 3.15
CA VAL A 115 1.51 -12.55 1.88
C VAL A 115 3.01 -12.53 1.62
N THR A 116 3.82 -12.25 2.65
CA THR A 116 5.29 -12.29 2.54
C THR A 116 5.76 -13.67 2.10
N SER A 117 5.28 -14.74 2.75
CA SER A 117 5.66 -16.12 2.42
C SER A 117 5.27 -16.51 0.99
N LYS A 118 4.12 -16.01 0.50
CA LYS A 118 3.67 -16.25 -0.88
C LYS A 118 4.46 -15.47 -1.91
N LEU A 119 4.83 -14.21 -1.61
CA LEU A 119 5.78 -13.46 -2.43
C LEU A 119 7.13 -14.16 -2.52
N GLN A 120 7.65 -14.71 -1.42
CA GLN A 120 8.90 -15.49 -1.44
C GLN A 120 8.82 -16.65 -2.44
N SER A 121 7.73 -17.41 -2.40
CA SER A 121 7.51 -18.53 -3.33
C SER A 121 7.39 -18.05 -4.78
N LEU A 122 6.76 -16.91 -5.03
CA LEU A 122 6.55 -16.38 -6.38
C LEU A 122 7.83 -15.80 -6.98
N LEU A 123 8.61 -15.11 -6.16
CA LEU A 123 9.86 -14.45 -6.54
C LEU A 123 11.07 -15.39 -6.52
N GLY A 124 10.94 -16.57 -5.89
CA GLY A 124 12.06 -17.51 -5.73
C GLY A 124 13.19 -16.95 -4.85
N MET A 125 12.86 -16.08 -3.89
CA MET A 125 13.84 -15.44 -3.02
C MET A 125 13.42 -15.48 -1.54
N GLN A 126 14.41 -15.39 -0.64
CA GLN A 126 14.13 -15.27 0.79
C GLN A 126 13.75 -13.82 1.12
N LEU A 127 12.65 -13.65 1.85
CA LEU A 127 12.26 -12.37 2.44
C LEU A 127 12.23 -12.54 3.95
N ARG A 128 12.80 -11.56 4.66
CA ARG A 128 12.73 -11.49 6.11
C ARG A 128 11.58 -10.56 6.48
N PHE A 129 10.60 -11.10 7.20
CA PHE A 129 9.49 -10.30 7.73
C PHE A 129 9.97 -9.42 8.89
N LYS A 130 9.60 -8.13 8.86
CA LYS A 130 9.87 -7.18 9.93
C LYS A 130 8.59 -6.41 10.25
N GLU A 131 8.07 -6.67 11.44
CA GLU A 131 7.00 -5.87 12.03
C GLU A 131 7.56 -4.49 12.44
N MET A 132 6.85 -3.41 12.16
CA MET A 132 7.32 -2.06 12.42
C MET A 132 6.64 -1.47 13.65
N ASP A 133 7.23 -1.68 14.82
CA ASP A 133 6.76 -1.11 16.11
C ASP A 133 6.68 0.43 16.10
N SER A 134 7.42 1.07 15.20
CA SER A 134 7.42 2.51 15.01
C SER A 134 6.21 3.04 14.22
N CYS A 135 5.28 2.18 13.80
CA CYS A 135 4.11 2.58 13.03
C CYS A 135 3.16 3.45 13.87
N PRO A 136 2.77 4.65 13.40
CA PRO A 136 1.80 5.48 14.10
C PRO A 136 0.46 4.76 14.25
N GLN A 137 -0.09 4.77 15.47
CA GLN A 137 -1.34 4.09 15.79
C GLN A 137 -2.55 5.00 15.52
N GLN A 138 -3.66 4.40 15.07
CA GLN A 138 -4.91 5.10 14.84
C GLN A 138 -5.65 5.34 16.16
N ALA A 139 -6.35 6.48 16.25
CA ALA A 139 -7.14 6.83 17.43
C ALA A 139 -8.62 6.40 17.32
N ASN A 140 -9.07 5.95 16.14
CA ASN A 140 -10.47 5.56 15.87
C ASN A 140 -10.54 4.22 15.12
N GLY A 141 -11.75 3.72 14.85
CA GLY A 141 -11.95 2.40 14.23
C GLY A 141 -12.05 2.37 12.70
N SER A 142 -11.85 3.48 11.97
CA SER A 142 -12.14 3.53 10.52
C SER A 142 -11.03 4.16 9.66
N ASP A 143 -10.00 4.74 10.26
CA ASP A 143 -8.94 5.44 9.52
C ASP A 143 -7.79 4.53 9.05
N CYS A 144 -7.80 3.22 9.33
CA CYS A 144 -6.72 2.30 8.95
C CYS A 144 -6.32 2.41 7.46
N GLY A 145 -7.30 2.46 6.55
CA GLY A 145 -7.03 2.66 5.12
C GLY A 145 -6.42 4.04 4.79
N VAL A 146 -6.77 5.09 5.54
CA VAL A 146 -6.14 6.41 5.40
C VAL A 146 -4.68 6.36 5.86
N TYR A 147 -4.40 5.64 6.95
CA TYR A 147 -3.03 5.41 7.40
C TYR A 147 -2.21 4.67 6.35
N VAL A 148 -2.75 3.60 5.74
CA VAL A 148 -2.10 2.90 4.62
C VAL A 148 -1.70 3.87 3.51
N CYS A 149 -2.62 4.69 3.03
CA CYS A 149 -2.36 5.65 1.95
C CYS A 149 -1.30 6.71 2.33
N LEU A 150 -1.38 7.29 3.53
CA LEU A 150 -0.45 8.32 3.98
C LEU A 150 0.95 7.77 4.26
N ILE A 151 1.04 6.58 4.86
CA ILE A 151 2.32 5.89 5.08
C ILE A 151 2.97 5.53 3.75
N MET A 152 2.19 4.97 2.82
CA MET A 152 2.66 4.63 1.47
C MET A 152 3.27 5.85 0.78
N ARG A 153 2.53 6.97 0.71
CA ARG A 153 3.03 8.22 0.11
C ARG A 153 4.29 8.72 0.81
N HIS A 154 4.33 8.66 2.14
CA HIS A 154 5.50 9.11 2.90
C HIS A 154 6.75 8.28 2.57
N LEU A 155 6.66 6.95 2.68
CA LEU A 155 7.76 6.05 2.38
C LEU A 155 8.20 6.22 0.92
N LEU A 156 7.26 6.32 0.00
CA LEU A 156 7.55 6.52 -1.41
C LEU A 156 8.32 7.84 -1.65
N LEU A 157 7.72 8.98 -1.32
CA LEU A 157 8.23 10.29 -1.73
C LEU A 157 9.35 10.83 -0.85
N LYS A 158 9.39 10.46 0.44
CA LYS A 158 10.33 11.03 1.43
C LYS A 158 11.39 10.06 1.89
N ARG A 159 11.29 8.77 1.54
CA ARG A 159 12.31 7.76 1.85
C ARG A 159 12.92 7.21 0.57
N LEU A 160 12.12 6.57 -0.27
CA LEU A 160 12.65 5.82 -1.42
C LEU A 160 13.12 6.73 -2.56
N LEU A 161 12.32 7.73 -2.94
CA LEU A 161 12.64 8.59 -4.09
C LEU A 161 13.62 9.73 -3.77
N GLN A 162 13.81 10.05 -2.48
CA GLN A 162 14.77 11.05 -2.02
C GLN A 162 16.11 10.44 -1.59
N ALA A 163 16.20 9.12 -1.48
CA ALA A 163 17.44 8.46 -1.11
C ALA A 163 18.46 8.56 -2.23
N ASP A 164 19.69 8.90 -1.86
CA ASP A 164 20.81 8.61 -2.74
C ASP A 164 20.96 7.08 -2.85
N SER A 165 21.21 6.61 -4.06
CA SER A 165 21.40 5.20 -4.44
C SER A 165 22.34 4.39 -3.54
N ARG A 166 23.19 5.05 -2.75
CA ARG A 166 24.18 4.42 -1.85
C ARG A 166 23.87 4.57 -0.36
N ALA A 167 22.84 5.34 0.00
CA ALA A 167 22.52 5.63 1.40
C ALA A 167 21.58 4.56 1.99
N ARG A 168 21.86 4.12 3.22
CA ARG A 168 20.90 3.32 3.99
C ARG A 168 19.70 4.19 4.36
N VAL A 169 18.51 3.76 3.97
CA VAL A 169 17.27 4.51 4.21
C VAL A 169 16.58 3.97 5.46
N PRO A 170 16.43 4.76 6.53
CA PRO A 170 15.67 4.32 7.70
C PRO A 170 14.19 4.19 7.35
N MET A 171 13.63 3.01 7.59
CA MET A 171 12.23 2.68 7.34
C MET A 171 11.31 2.97 8.55
N THR A 172 11.84 3.50 9.65
CA THR A 172 11.05 3.79 10.86
C THR A 172 10.21 5.06 10.73
N LEU A 173 9.04 5.08 11.38
CA LEU A 173 8.08 6.18 11.35
C LEU A 173 7.87 6.89 12.72
N SER A 174 8.67 6.54 13.73
CA SER A 174 8.43 6.85 15.16
C SER A 174 8.34 8.34 15.54
N SER A 175 8.70 9.26 14.64
CA SER A 175 8.65 10.71 14.90
C SER A 175 7.61 11.45 14.06
N ARG A 176 6.69 10.73 13.38
CA ARG A 176 5.73 11.33 12.44
C ARG A 176 4.31 11.25 12.97
N GLU A 177 3.73 12.43 13.18
CA GLU A 177 2.28 12.55 13.31
C GLU A 177 1.62 12.34 11.94
N ILE A 178 0.71 11.36 11.88
CA ILE A 178 -0.18 11.14 10.75
C ILE A 178 -1.50 11.83 11.10
N ASN A 179 -1.96 12.74 10.23
CA ASN A 179 -3.24 13.40 10.38
C ASN A 179 -4.24 12.83 9.38
N PRO A 180 -5.07 11.85 9.76
CA PRO A 180 -6.01 11.21 8.84
C PRO A 180 -7.09 12.18 8.35
N SER A 181 -7.53 13.13 9.17
CA SER A 181 -8.51 14.15 8.75
C SER A 181 -7.95 15.03 7.62
N TYR A 182 -6.67 15.37 7.67
CA TYR A 182 -5.99 16.05 6.56
C TYR A 182 -5.90 15.15 5.33
N GLY A 183 -5.51 13.88 5.50
CA GLY A 183 -5.44 12.90 4.41
C GLY A 183 -6.77 12.75 3.66
N ARG A 184 -7.88 12.61 4.40
CA ARG A 184 -9.24 12.54 3.81
C ARG A 184 -9.59 13.81 3.03
N LYS A 185 -9.31 14.99 3.58
CA LYS A 185 -9.53 16.28 2.89
C LYS A 185 -8.70 16.39 1.62
N GLU A 186 -7.45 15.93 1.65
CA GLU A 186 -6.56 15.91 0.49
C GLU A 186 -7.08 14.99 -0.60
N MET A 187 -7.43 13.74 -0.27
CA MET A 187 -8.02 12.78 -1.21
C MET A 187 -9.27 13.35 -1.90
N LEU A 188 -10.20 13.94 -1.14
CA LEU A 188 -11.40 14.57 -1.69
C LEU A 188 -11.08 15.73 -2.64
N LYS A 189 -10.10 16.55 -2.28
CA LYS A 189 -9.67 17.68 -3.12
C LYS A 189 -9.08 17.19 -4.44
N ILE A 190 -8.27 16.14 -4.41
CA ILE A 190 -7.69 15.52 -5.62
C ILE A 190 -8.80 14.98 -6.52
N ILE A 191 -9.74 14.20 -5.96
CA ILE A 191 -10.86 13.63 -6.72
C ILE A 191 -11.68 14.72 -7.40
N GLU A 192 -12.02 15.78 -6.67
CA GLU A 192 -12.81 16.88 -7.22
C GLU A 192 -12.04 17.67 -8.30
N SER A 193 -10.72 17.82 -8.15
CA SER A 193 -9.87 18.44 -9.17
C SER A 193 -9.88 17.63 -10.47
N LEU A 194 -9.63 16.32 -10.38
CA LEU A 194 -9.62 15.44 -11.54
C LEU A 194 -10.99 15.34 -12.22
N ARG A 195 -12.07 15.35 -11.43
CA ARG A 195 -13.45 15.39 -11.98
C ARG A 195 -13.67 16.64 -12.83
N ARG A 196 -13.30 17.82 -12.31
CA ARG A 196 -13.43 19.10 -13.03
C ARG A 196 -12.58 19.14 -14.30
N GLU A 197 -11.37 18.58 -14.26
CA GLU A 197 -10.51 18.47 -15.44
C GLU A 197 -11.12 17.53 -16.49
N GLY A 198 -11.67 16.40 -16.06
CA GLY A 198 -12.37 15.46 -16.94
C GLY A 198 -13.60 16.06 -17.60
N GLU A 199 -14.38 16.86 -16.88
CA GLU A 199 -15.53 17.59 -17.42
C GLU A 199 -15.11 18.63 -18.48
N LYS A 200 -14.06 19.42 -18.21
CA LYS A 200 -13.52 20.40 -19.16
C LYS A 200 -12.95 19.79 -20.44
N ARG A 201 -12.40 18.57 -20.39
CA ARG A 201 -11.88 17.88 -21.57
C ARG A 201 -12.98 17.28 -22.46
N ARG A 202 -14.20 17.16 -21.93
CA ARG A 202 -15.37 16.59 -22.62
C ARG A 202 -16.31 17.66 -23.19
N SER A 203 -16.20 18.91 -22.74
CA SER A 203 -16.87 20.10 -23.29
C SER A 203 -16.08 20.69 -24.46
#